data_AF-A0A2H0RGM9-F1
#
_entry.id   AF-A0A2H0RGM9-F1
#
_cell.length_a   1.000
_cell.length_b   1.000
_cell.length_c   1.000
_cell.angle_alpha   90.00
_cell.angle_beta   90.00
_cell.angle_gamma   90.00
#
_symmetry.space_group_name_H-M   'P 1'
#
loop_
_entity.id
_entity.type
_entity.pdbx_description
1 polymer ?
#
loop_
_entity_poly.entity_id
_entity_poly.type
_entity_poly.pdbx_seq_one_letter_code
_entity_poly.pdbx_strand_id
1 'polypeptide(L)'
;MGYGERKLSRLAKPQRGALSREGYGFATLKEFVADDEHQVGDKIEVSVFAPGDKVKVSGVSKGKGFQGVVKRHGFHGGPRTHGQKHSEREPGSIGSTGPQRVFKGMRMAGRMGADRVTVSNLEVLAVDPVAGVLVISGAIPGRRGTLVEIKK
;
A
#
# COMPACT_ATOMS: atom_id res chain seq x y z
N MET A 1 7.34 -5.78 14.97
CA MET A 1 5.97 -6.28 15.24
C MET A 1 5.62 -7.41 14.28
N GLY A 2 4.94 -8.46 14.77
CA GLY A 2 4.50 -9.60 13.96
C GLY A 2 2.98 -9.68 13.88
N TYR A 3 2.46 -10.06 12.71
CA TYR A 3 1.02 -10.24 12.49
C TYR A 3 0.70 -11.55 11.77
N GLY A 4 -0.41 -12.17 12.20
CA GLY A 4 -0.95 -13.42 11.66
C GLY A 4 -0.18 -14.66 12.10
N GLU A 5 -0.83 -15.81 12.04
CA GLU A 5 -0.23 -17.10 12.41
C GLU A 5 0.20 -17.89 11.17
N ARG A 6 1.39 -18.50 11.23
CA ARG A 6 1.91 -19.39 10.19
C ARG A 6 2.55 -20.62 10.84
N LYS A 7 2.11 -21.80 10.41
CA LYS A 7 2.67 -23.08 10.85
C LYS A 7 4.19 -23.11 10.66
N LEU A 8 4.93 -23.57 11.68
CA LEU A 8 6.40 -23.60 11.64
C LEU A 8 6.95 -24.36 10.42
N SER A 9 6.28 -25.43 9.98
CA SER A 9 6.70 -26.20 8.81
C SER A 9 6.70 -25.40 7.50
N ARG A 10 5.94 -24.29 7.44
CA ARG A 10 5.87 -23.39 6.28
C ARG A 10 6.87 -22.23 6.36
N LEU A 11 7.63 -22.10 7.45
CA LEU A 11 8.65 -21.07 7.62
C LEU A 11 10.01 -21.56 7.10
N ALA A 12 10.74 -20.65 6.45
CA ALA A 12 12.10 -20.93 6.02
C ALA A 12 13.00 -21.23 7.25
N LYS A 13 14.02 -22.08 7.07
CA LYS A 13 14.96 -22.44 8.16
C LYS A 13 15.54 -21.23 8.93
N PRO A 14 16.04 -20.15 8.28
CA PRO A 14 16.57 -19.01 9.03
C PRO A 14 15.48 -18.26 9.83
N GLN A 15 14.29 -18.12 9.26
CA GLN A 15 13.16 -17.48 9.94
C GLN A 15 12.73 -18.28 11.17
N ARG A 16 12.70 -19.61 11.07
CA ARG A 16 12.47 -20.49 12.22
C ARG A 16 13.52 -20.31 13.30
N GLY A 17 14.81 -20.25 12.96
CA GLY A 17 15.86 -20.03 13.97
C GLY A 17 15.67 -18.74 14.77
N ALA A 18 15.29 -17.65 14.11
CA ALA A 18 15.01 -16.37 14.76
C ALA A 18 13.72 -16.41 15.61
N LEU A 19 12.62 -16.87 15.03
CA LEU A 19 11.28 -16.85 15.64
C LEU A 19 11.07 -17.96 16.69
N SER A 20 11.67 -19.14 16.51
CA SER A 20 11.50 -20.29 17.39
C SER A 20 12.23 -20.15 18.72
N ARG A 21 13.24 -19.28 18.83
CA ARG A 21 13.82 -18.90 20.13
C ARG A 21 12.79 -18.21 21.02
N GLU A 22 11.86 -17.50 20.41
CA GLU A 22 10.81 -16.73 21.09
C GLU A 22 9.46 -17.47 21.11
N GLY A 23 9.36 -18.65 20.47
CA GLY A 23 8.15 -19.47 20.45
C GLY A 23 7.04 -18.97 19.51
N TYR A 24 7.28 -17.94 18.71
CA TYR A 24 6.24 -17.31 17.88
C TYR A 24 6.26 -17.80 16.42
N GLY A 25 5.08 -17.91 15.80
CA GLY A 25 4.91 -18.31 14.40
C GLY A 25 4.24 -17.23 13.58
N PHE A 26 4.88 -16.06 13.39
CA PHE A 26 4.24 -14.95 12.68
C PHE A 26 4.25 -15.12 11.15
N ALA A 27 3.14 -14.76 10.50
CA ALA A 27 3.01 -14.81 9.05
C ALA A 27 3.73 -13.65 8.36
N THR A 28 3.67 -12.45 8.95
CA THR A 28 4.35 -11.25 8.46
C THR A 28 5.03 -10.50 9.60
N LEU A 29 6.24 -10.01 9.33
CA LEU A 29 6.99 -9.14 10.24
C LEU A 29 7.12 -7.76 9.61
N LYS A 30 6.89 -6.72 10.42
CA LYS A 30 7.06 -5.32 10.03
C LYS A 30 7.70 -4.52 11.16
N GLU A 31 8.52 -3.57 10.75
CA GLU A 31 9.22 -2.65 11.63
C GLU A 31 8.44 -1.34 11.73
N PHE A 32 8.43 -0.81 12.95
CA PHE A 32 7.85 0.48 13.29
C PHE A 32 8.95 1.25 14.03
N VAL A 33 9.11 2.52 13.67
CA VAL A 33 9.93 3.44 14.46
C VAL A 33 9.04 3.87 15.62
N ALA A 34 9.49 3.63 16.84
CA ALA A 34 8.81 3.99 18.07
C ALA A 34 9.84 4.67 18.97
N ASP A 35 9.41 5.71 19.68
CA ASP A 35 10.23 6.40 20.69
C ASP A 35 10.16 5.69 22.05
N ASP A 36 9.14 4.85 22.26
CA ASP A 36 8.92 4.09 23.49
C ASP A 36 9.67 2.74 23.48
N GLU A 37 10.15 2.34 24.65
CA GLU A 37 10.77 1.02 24.85
C GLU A 37 9.70 -0.07 25.02
N HIS A 38 9.71 -1.06 24.12
CA HIS A 38 8.84 -2.24 24.20
C HIS A 38 9.67 -3.49 24.49
N GLN A 39 9.09 -4.41 25.27
CA GLN A 39 9.73 -5.69 25.56
C GLN A 39 9.33 -6.73 24.51
N VAL A 40 10.23 -7.69 24.29
CA VAL A 40 9.96 -8.80 23.37
C VAL A 40 8.86 -9.69 23.95
N GLY A 41 7.77 -9.85 23.22
CA GLY A 41 6.60 -10.64 23.63
C GLY A 41 5.37 -9.80 23.99
N ASP A 42 5.51 -8.47 24.04
CA ASP A 42 4.38 -7.59 24.28
C ASP A 42 3.31 -7.74 23.20
N LYS A 43 2.06 -7.92 23.64
CA LYS A 43 0.89 -7.98 22.76
C LYS A 43 0.35 -6.59 22.56
N ILE A 44 0.25 -6.18 21.29
CA ILE A 44 -0.31 -4.89 20.90
C ILE A 44 -1.76 -5.12 20.49
N GLU A 45 -2.67 -4.61 21.29
CA GLU A 45 -4.10 -4.68 21.06
C GLU A 45 -4.62 -3.41 20.38
N VAL A 46 -5.86 -3.45 19.88
CA VAL A 46 -6.49 -2.31 19.20
C VAL A 46 -6.82 -1.17 20.18
N SER A 47 -6.81 -1.45 21.49
CA SER A 47 -7.01 -0.49 22.58
C SER A 47 -5.97 0.63 22.64
N VAL A 48 -4.86 0.52 21.91
CA VAL A 48 -3.87 1.60 21.74
C VAL A 48 -4.45 2.82 21.01
N PHE A 49 -5.53 2.64 20.25
CA PHE A 49 -6.23 3.72 19.56
C PHE A 49 -7.49 4.14 20.31
N ALA A 50 -7.79 5.45 20.27
CA ALA A 50 -9.05 5.98 20.77
C ALA A 50 -9.92 6.53 19.61
N PRO A 51 -11.26 6.50 19.73
CA PRO A 51 -12.14 7.24 18.82
C PRO A 51 -11.75 8.73 18.76
N GLY A 52 -11.69 9.30 17.55
CA GLY A 52 -11.23 10.67 17.29
C GLY A 52 -9.73 10.81 17.01
N ASP A 53 -8.93 9.75 17.22
CA ASP A 53 -7.52 9.77 16.87
C ASP A 53 -7.32 9.90 15.35
N LYS A 54 -6.33 10.71 14.96
CA LYS A 54 -5.85 10.78 13.57
C LYS A 54 -4.72 9.80 13.36
N VAL A 55 -4.85 8.97 12.33
CA VAL A 55 -3.90 7.91 11.98
C VAL A 55 -3.43 8.01 10.54
N LYS A 56 -2.25 7.47 10.28
CA LYS A 56 -1.67 7.21 8.97
C LYS A 56 -1.77 5.73 8.68
N VAL A 57 -2.38 5.38 7.55
CA VAL A 57 -2.53 4.00 7.10
C VAL A 57 -1.69 3.76 5.86
N SER A 58 -0.74 2.82 5.94
CA SER A 58 0.10 2.40 4.83
C SER A 58 -0.26 0.99 4.39
N GLY A 59 -0.29 0.75 3.08
CA GLY A 59 -0.61 -0.56 2.55
C GLY A 59 -0.20 -0.71 1.09
N VAL A 60 -0.33 -1.93 0.57
CA VAL A 60 -0.09 -2.19 -0.86
C VAL A 60 -1.38 -1.92 -1.62
N SER A 61 -1.34 -0.95 -2.53
CA SER A 61 -2.47 -0.56 -3.34
C SER A 61 -2.95 -1.69 -4.27
N LYS A 62 -4.22 -1.66 -4.67
CA LYS A 62 -4.78 -2.63 -5.62
C LYS A 62 -4.06 -2.53 -6.97
N GLY A 63 -3.42 -3.62 -7.38
CA GLY A 63 -2.80 -3.73 -8.70
C GLY A 63 -3.83 -3.64 -9.82
N LYS A 64 -3.51 -2.86 -10.86
CA LYS A 64 -4.33 -2.71 -12.07
C LYS A 64 -3.66 -3.33 -13.30
N GLY A 65 -2.47 -3.90 -13.20
CA GLY A 65 -1.73 -4.46 -14.36
C GLY A 65 -1.11 -3.35 -15.24
N PHE A 66 -0.84 -3.65 -16.50
CA PHE A 66 -0.35 -2.67 -17.47
C PHE A 66 -1.48 -1.73 -17.88
N GLN A 67 -1.26 -0.43 -17.72
CA GLN A 67 -2.26 0.61 -17.99
C GLN A 67 -1.73 1.62 -19.01
N GLY A 68 -2.62 2.02 -19.92
CA GLY A 68 -2.37 3.10 -20.87
C GLY A 68 -2.33 4.47 -20.19
N VAL A 69 -1.81 5.47 -20.91
CA VAL A 69 -1.56 6.83 -20.39
C VAL A 69 -2.81 7.56 -19.91
N VAL A 70 -3.97 7.32 -20.55
CA VAL A 70 -5.25 7.91 -20.15
C VAL A 70 -5.62 7.48 -18.72
N LYS A 71 -5.56 6.17 -18.43
CA LYS A 71 -5.96 5.65 -17.11
C LYS A 71 -4.86 5.82 -16.05
N ARG A 72 -3.59 5.75 -16.44
CA ARG A 72 -2.45 5.86 -15.52
C ARG A 72 -2.19 7.29 -15.07
N HIS A 73 -2.29 8.25 -16.00
CA HIS A 73 -1.87 9.65 -15.80
C HIS A 73 -2.95 10.68 -16.10
N GLY A 74 -4.16 10.27 -16.49
CA GLY A 74 -5.26 11.20 -16.77
C GLY A 74 -5.10 11.97 -18.08
N PHE A 75 -4.40 11.42 -19.08
CA PHE A 75 -4.24 12.09 -20.38
C PHE A 75 -5.59 12.17 -21.11
N HIS A 76 -5.85 13.30 -21.77
CA HIS A 76 -7.11 13.54 -22.50
C HIS A 76 -7.18 12.75 -23.81
N GLY A 77 -6.04 12.53 -24.48
CA GLY A 77 -5.98 11.88 -25.78
C GLY A 77 -6.42 12.79 -26.94
N GLY A 78 -6.65 12.22 -28.11
CA GLY A 78 -7.15 12.94 -29.29
C GLY A 78 -8.67 13.09 -29.33
N PRO A 79 -9.21 13.95 -30.21
CA PRO A 79 -10.66 14.03 -30.43
C PRO A 79 -11.21 12.70 -30.95
N ARG A 80 -12.44 12.37 -30.59
CA ARG A 80 -13.11 11.12 -31.01
C ARG A 80 -13.68 11.16 -32.43
N THR A 81 -13.95 12.36 -32.95
CA THR A 81 -14.53 12.60 -34.29
C THR A 81 -13.63 13.55 -35.10
N HIS A 82 -14.13 14.07 -36.23
CA HIS A 82 -13.41 14.98 -37.13
C HIS A 82 -12.13 14.38 -37.76
N GLY A 83 -12.23 13.15 -38.28
CA GLY A 83 -11.17 12.53 -39.08
C GLY A 83 -10.05 11.83 -38.29
N GLN A 84 -10.18 11.73 -36.97
CA GLN A 84 -9.25 10.97 -36.13
C GLN A 84 -9.33 9.46 -36.43
N LYS A 85 -8.18 8.81 -36.61
CA LYS A 85 -8.08 7.39 -37.02
C LYS A 85 -7.87 6.42 -35.85
N HIS A 86 -6.75 6.55 -35.10
CA HIS A 86 -6.36 5.60 -34.03
C HIS A 86 -5.82 6.27 -32.74
N SER A 87 -5.50 7.57 -32.79
CA SER A 87 -4.95 8.34 -31.67
C SER A 87 -5.88 8.78 -30.54
N GLU A 88 -7.10 8.26 -30.40
CA GLU A 88 -8.07 8.71 -29.36
C GLU A 88 -7.48 8.59 -27.95
N ARG A 89 -6.63 7.57 -27.71
CA ARG A 89 -6.05 7.29 -26.38
C ARG A 89 -4.52 7.29 -26.34
N GLU A 90 -3.90 7.89 -27.35
CA GLU A 90 -2.45 7.99 -27.47
C GLU A 90 -1.85 9.05 -26.54
N PRO A 91 -0.56 8.95 -26.19
CA PRO A 91 0.13 9.94 -25.37
C PRO A 91 0.35 11.30 -26.05
N GLY A 92 0.23 11.37 -27.38
CA GLY A 92 0.68 12.51 -28.16
C GLY A 92 2.21 12.57 -28.24
N SER A 93 2.77 13.78 -28.32
CA SER A 93 4.23 13.96 -28.40
C SER A 93 4.93 13.61 -27.08
N ILE A 94 6.05 12.90 -27.18
CA ILE A 94 6.86 12.43 -26.04
C ILE A 94 8.23 13.12 -25.95
N GLY A 95 8.51 14.08 -26.83
CA GLY A 95 9.83 14.71 -26.92
C GLY A 95 9.90 15.88 -27.91
N SER A 96 11.10 16.46 -28.00
CA SER A 96 11.44 17.56 -28.93
C SER A 96 12.76 17.24 -29.63
N THR A 97 12.96 17.79 -30.83
CA THR A 97 14.11 17.53 -31.69
C THR A 97 15.44 17.90 -31.05
N GLY A 98 15.54 19.03 -30.34
CA GLY A 98 16.80 19.52 -29.76
C GLY A 98 17.54 18.49 -28.88
N PRO A 99 16.90 17.94 -27.83
CA PRO A 99 17.54 16.95 -26.96
C PRO A 99 17.73 15.55 -27.57
N GLN A 100 17.10 15.25 -28.72
CA GLN A 100 17.17 13.96 -29.45
C GLN A 100 16.97 12.70 -28.58
N ARG A 101 16.32 12.83 -27.43
CA ARG A 101 16.01 11.74 -26.51
C ARG A 101 14.77 12.06 -25.68
N VAL A 102 14.16 11.02 -25.15
CA VAL A 102 13.08 11.17 -24.16
C VAL A 102 13.70 11.44 -22.79
N PHE A 103 13.21 12.48 -22.09
CA PHE A 103 13.66 12.80 -20.74
C PHE A 103 13.26 11.72 -19.72
N LYS A 104 14.11 11.51 -18.71
CA LYS A 104 13.80 10.60 -17.60
C LYS A 104 12.55 11.08 -16.86
N GLY A 105 11.69 10.15 -16.45
CA GLY A 105 10.43 10.47 -15.78
C GLY A 105 9.28 10.89 -16.70
N MET A 106 9.46 10.85 -18.03
CA MET A 106 8.37 11.08 -18.98
C MET A 106 7.19 10.13 -18.72
N ARG A 107 5.99 10.69 -18.63
CA ARG A 107 4.78 9.93 -18.31
C ARG A 107 4.38 9.04 -19.48
N MET A 108 4.50 7.73 -19.31
CA MET A 108 4.17 6.73 -20.33
C MET A 108 3.26 5.62 -19.77
N ALA A 109 2.78 4.74 -20.65
CA ALA A 109 2.08 3.52 -20.26
C ALA A 109 2.97 2.62 -19.40
N GLY A 110 2.36 1.78 -18.56
CA GLY A 110 3.13 0.89 -17.69
C GLY A 110 2.29 0.26 -16.59
N ARG A 111 2.94 -0.54 -15.75
CA ARG A 111 2.29 -1.15 -14.58
C ARG A 111 1.79 -0.06 -13.63
N MET A 112 0.55 -0.21 -13.16
CA MET A 112 -0.10 0.71 -12.22
C MET A 112 -0.61 -0.05 -10.99
N GLY A 113 -0.34 0.49 -9.80
CA GLY A 113 -0.73 -0.10 -8.53
C GLY A 113 0.14 -1.27 -8.13
N ALA A 114 -0.20 -1.91 -7.00
CA ALA A 114 0.70 -2.78 -6.24
C ALA A 114 1.92 -2.04 -5.66
N ASP A 115 1.85 -0.72 -5.63
CA ASP A 115 2.81 0.16 -4.98
C ASP A 115 2.40 0.39 -3.52
N ARG A 116 3.37 0.69 -2.65
CA ARG A 116 3.12 1.08 -1.27
C ARG A 116 2.56 2.49 -1.25
N VAL A 117 1.35 2.66 -0.70
CA VAL A 117 0.66 3.94 -0.58
C VAL A 117 0.38 4.19 0.89
N THR A 118 0.60 5.43 1.32
CA THR A 118 0.29 5.90 2.67
C THR A 118 -0.78 6.98 2.56
N VAL A 119 -1.86 6.81 3.30
CA VAL A 119 -2.92 7.81 3.44
C VAL A 119 -2.84 8.36 4.86
N SER A 120 -2.64 9.67 4.98
CA SER A 120 -2.52 10.36 6.26
C SER A 120 -3.83 11.02 6.68
N ASN A 121 -3.97 11.33 7.97
CA ASN A 121 -5.09 12.07 8.55
C ASN A 121 -6.44 11.36 8.41
N LEU A 122 -6.45 10.03 8.50
CA LEU A 122 -7.69 9.26 8.62
C LEU A 122 -8.12 9.26 10.08
N GLU A 123 -9.43 9.35 10.32
CA GLU A 123 -9.98 9.43 11.68
C GLU A 123 -10.48 8.05 12.14
N VAL A 124 -10.17 7.69 13.39
CA VAL A 124 -10.72 6.49 14.03
C VAL A 124 -12.14 6.80 14.51
N LEU A 125 -13.14 6.09 13.99
CA LEU A 125 -14.55 6.29 14.35
C LEU A 125 -14.96 5.44 15.56
N ALA A 126 -14.51 4.19 15.61
CA ALA A 126 -14.86 3.25 16.66
C ALA A 126 -13.76 2.20 16.84
N VAL A 127 -13.66 1.71 18.07
CA VAL A 127 -12.71 0.67 18.48
C VAL A 127 -13.50 -0.39 19.23
N ASP A 128 -13.38 -1.64 18.80
CA ASP A 128 -13.90 -2.80 19.52
C ASP A 128 -12.72 -3.68 19.96
N PRO A 129 -12.27 -3.57 21.23
CA PRO A 129 -11.17 -4.36 21.75
C PRO A 129 -11.49 -5.86 21.83
N VAL A 130 -12.76 -6.23 22.04
CA VAL A 130 -13.18 -7.64 22.21
C VAL A 130 -13.12 -8.36 20.88
N ALA A 131 -13.64 -7.74 19.82
CA ALA A 131 -13.57 -8.28 18.46
C ALA A 131 -12.20 -8.05 17.79
N GLY A 132 -11.36 -7.17 18.35
CA GLY A 132 -10.10 -6.75 17.74
C GLY A 132 -10.32 -5.96 16.43
N VAL A 133 -11.39 -5.16 16.36
CA VAL A 133 -11.80 -4.43 15.16
C VAL A 133 -11.61 -2.93 15.34
N LEU A 134 -11.01 -2.29 14.34
CA LEU A 134 -10.84 -0.85 14.25
C LEU A 134 -11.64 -0.31 13.07
N VAL A 135 -12.49 0.69 13.31
CA VAL A 135 -13.26 1.37 12.27
C VAL A 135 -12.60 2.71 11.96
N ILE A 136 -12.12 2.86 10.73
CA ILE A 136 -11.43 4.07 10.25
C ILE A 136 -12.29 4.74 9.19
N SER A 137 -12.45 6.04 9.29
CA SER A 137 -13.11 6.88 8.30
C SER A 137 -12.23 7.02 7.06
N GLY A 138 -12.75 6.61 5.89
CA GLY A 138 -12.12 6.86 4.59
C GLY A 138 -11.61 5.63 3.85
N ALA A 139 -10.74 5.87 2.86
CA ALA A 139 -10.26 4.84 1.94
C ALA A 139 -8.95 4.21 2.42
N ILE A 140 -8.96 2.88 2.58
CA ILE A 140 -7.78 2.09 2.94
C ILE A 140 -7.10 1.54 1.68
N PRO A 141 -5.77 1.68 1.54
CA PRO A 141 -5.05 1.16 0.39
C PRO A 141 -5.03 -0.37 0.37
N GLY A 142 -5.61 -0.97 -0.68
CA GLY A 142 -5.51 -2.41 -0.94
C GLY A 142 -6.85 -3.05 -1.30
N ARG A 143 -6.85 -4.39 -1.39
CA ARG A 143 -8.08 -5.18 -1.46
C ARG A 143 -8.47 -5.67 -0.06
N ARG A 144 -9.71 -6.12 0.12
CA ARG A 144 -10.12 -6.80 1.37
C ARG A 144 -9.13 -7.92 1.73
N GLY A 145 -8.71 -7.96 2.99
CA GLY A 145 -7.74 -8.94 3.50
C GLY A 145 -6.27 -8.64 3.18
N THR A 146 -5.96 -7.45 2.64
CA THR A 146 -4.57 -6.99 2.50
C THR A 146 -4.05 -6.56 3.87
N LEU A 147 -2.79 -6.88 4.17
CA LEU A 147 -2.11 -6.34 5.33
C LEU A 147 -1.97 -4.82 5.22
N VAL A 148 -2.33 -4.12 6.29
CA VAL A 148 -2.16 -2.68 6.41
C VAL A 148 -1.37 -2.37 7.68
N GLU A 149 -0.59 -1.30 7.62
CA GLU A 149 0.18 -0.76 8.72
C GLU A 149 -0.52 0.52 9.19
N ILE A 150 -0.77 0.64 10.48
CA ILE A 150 -1.47 1.78 11.07
C ILE A 150 -0.51 2.44 12.06
N LYS A 151 -0.34 3.75 11.94
CA LYS A 151 0.52 4.57 12.80
C LYS A 151 -0.22 5.82 13.23
N LYS A 152 0.09 6.34 14.41
CA LYS A 152 -0.33 7.69 14.82
C LYS A 152 0.57 8.74 14.14
#